data_AF-A0A8C6W4G4-F1
#
_entry.id   AF-A0A8C6W4G4-F1
#
_cell.length_a   1.000
_cell.length_b   1.000
_cell.length_c   1.000
_cell.angle_alpha   90.00
_cell.angle_beta   90.00
_cell.angle_gamma   90.00
#
_symmetry.space_group_name_H-M   'P 1'
#
loop_
_entity.id
_entity.type
_entity.pdbx_description
1 polymer ?
#
loop_
_entity_poly.entity_id
_entity_poly.type
_entity_poly.pdbx_seq_one_letter_code
_entity_poly.pdbx_strand_id
1 'polypeptide(L)' 'MGKNYNKLKNTLRNLNLHTVCEEARCPNIGECWGGGEYATATATIMLMGDTCTRGCRFCSVKTARIPPPLDASE' A
#
# COMPACT_ATOMS: atom_id res chain seq x y z
N MET A 1 -0.87 3.31 17.66
CA MET A 1 -0.65 3.77 16.26
C MET A 1 -0.11 5.19 16.29
N GLY A 2 0.89 5.51 15.47
CA GLY A 2 1.53 6.84 15.45
C GLY A 2 0.61 7.94 14.91
N LYS A 3 0.92 9.21 15.25
CA LYS A 3 0.06 10.38 14.96
C LYS A 3 -0.25 10.56 13.48
N ASN A 4 0.63 10.13 12.57
CA ASN A 4 0.46 10.31 11.13
C ASN A 4 -0.31 9.19 10.43
N TYR A 5 -0.60 8.06 11.11
CA TYR A 5 -1.17 6.88 10.47
C TYR A 5 -2.47 7.20 9.71
N ASN A 6 -3.42 7.85 10.39
CA ASN A 6 -4.71 8.20 9.79
C ASN A 6 -4.58 9.26 8.70
N LYS A 7 -3.64 10.20 8.86
CA LYS A 7 -3.37 11.24 7.84
C LYS A 7 -2.88 10.58 6.55
N LEU A 8 -1.85 9.73 6.64
CA LEU A 8 -1.27 9.08 5.48
C LEU A 8 -2.26 8.11 4.82
N LYS A 9 -3.01 7.35 5.64
CA LYS A 9 -4.11 6.50 5.16
C LYS A 9 -5.14 7.27 4.35
N ASN A 10 -5.59 8.41 4.86
CA ASN A 10 -6.58 9.23 4.17
C ASN A 10 -6.00 9.85 2.89
N THR A 11 -4.76 10.33 2.92
CA THR A 11 -4.08 10.86 1.72
C THR A 11 -4.01 9.81 0.62
N LEU A 12 -3.54 8.60 0.92
CA LEU A 12 -3.42 7.52 -0.06
C LEU A 12 -4.77 7.13 -0.66
N ARG A 13 -5.82 7.04 0.17
CA ARG A 13 -7.19 6.75 -0.30
C ARG A 13 -7.78 7.85 -1.16
N ASN A 14 -7.55 9.11 -0.80
CA ASN A 14 -8.04 10.25 -1.56
C ASN A 14 -7.36 10.38 -2.93
N LEU A 15 -6.09 9.96 -3.01
CA LEU A 15 -5.34 9.89 -4.26
C LEU A 15 -5.56 8.57 -5.03
N ASN A 16 -6.39 7.67 -4.51
CA ASN A 16 -6.66 6.35 -5.09
C ASN A 16 -5.38 5.52 -5.35
N LEU A 17 -4.39 5.62 -4.45
CA LEU A 17 -3.10 4.93 -4.57
C LEU A 17 -3.06 3.65 -3.75
N HIS A 18 -2.51 2.60 -4.35
CA HIS A 18 -2.29 1.32 -3.69
C HIS A 18 -0.94 1.27 -2.99
N THR A 19 -0.84 0.46 -1.93
CA THR A 19 0.44 0.27 -1.21
C THR A 19 0.68 -1.19 -0.88
N VAL A 20 1.94 -1.61 -0.92
CA VAL A 20 2.31 -2.96 -0.47
C VAL A 20 2.09 -3.11 1.04
N CYS A 21 2.05 -2.00 1.78
CA CYS A 21 1.76 -1.98 3.20
C CYS A 21 0.37 -2.59 3.51
N GLU A 22 -0.66 -2.19 2.75
CA GLU A 22 -2.02 -2.72 2.90
C GLU A 22 -2.20 -4.04 2.14
N GLU A 23 -1.83 -4.10 0.85
CA GLU A 23 -2.12 -5.27 -0.01
C GLU A 23 -1.39 -6.54 0.43
N ALA A 24 -0.16 -6.41 0.94
CA ALA A 24 0.59 -7.54 1.47
C ALA A 24 0.30 -7.84 2.95
N ARG A 25 -0.59 -7.07 3.60
CA ARG A 25 -0.94 -7.18 5.03
C ARG A 25 0.29 -7.03 5.94
N CYS A 26 1.10 -6.00 5.68
CA CYS A 26 2.34 -5.79 6.42
C CYS A 26 2.05 -5.53 7.92
N PRO A 27 2.64 -6.30 8.86
CA PRO A 27 2.40 -6.11 10.29
C PRO A 27 2.94 -4.77 10.81
N ASN A 28 3.90 -4.17 10.09
CA ASN A 28 4.58 -2.95 10.51
C ASN A 28 3.87 -1.67 10.02
N ILE A 29 2.72 -1.77 9.34
CA ILE A 29 2.00 -0.62 8.76
C ILE A 29 1.73 0.49 9.79
N GLY A 30 1.43 0.12 11.04
CA GLY A 30 1.17 1.07 12.12
C GLY A 30 2.40 1.90 12.51
N GLU A 31 3.58 1.30 12.45
CA GLU A 31 4.87 1.93 12.73
C GLU A 31 5.31 2.78 11.54
N CYS A 32 5.33 2.19 10.34
CA CYS A 32 5.77 2.87 9.12
C CYS A 32 4.92 4.11 8.82
N TRP A 33 3.58 3.99 8.80
CA TRP A 33 2.70 5.12 8.48
C TRP A 33 2.53 6.08 9.64
N GLY A 34 2.68 5.59 10.88
CA GLY A 34 2.60 6.42 12.07
C GLY A 34 3.74 7.42 12.17
N GLY A 35 4.93 7.04 11.68
CA GLY A 35 6.19 7.64 12.07
C GLY A 35 6.49 7.33 13.54
N GLY A 36 7.71 6.87 13.84
CA GLY A 36 8.17 6.72 15.22
C GLY A 36 8.42 8.09 15.87
N GLU A 37 8.80 8.09 17.16
CA GLU A 37 9.21 9.32 17.86
C GLU A 37 10.38 10.04 17.16
N TYR A 38 11.22 9.27 16.47
CA TYR A 38 12.41 9.74 15.74
C TYR A 38 12.39 9.43 14.23
N ALA A 39 11.27 8.90 13.70
CA ALA A 39 11.23 8.35 12.34
C ALA A 39 10.10 8.96 11.51
N THR A 40 10.41 9.27 10.25
CA THR A 40 9.47 9.83 9.28
C THR A 40 8.36 8.84 8.93
N ALA A 41 7.12 9.33 8.84
CA ALA A 41 6.02 8.54 8.29
C ALA A 41 6.35 8.13 6.85
N THR A 42 6.33 6.82 6.60
CA THR A 42 6.82 6.20 5.35
C THR A 42 5.77 5.24 4.82
N ALA A 43 5.52 5.27 3.52
CA ALA A 43 4.71 4.29 2.79
C ALA A 43 5.43 3.87 1.51
N THR A 44 5.17 2.63 1.08
CA THR A 44 5.67 2.10 -0.20
C THR A 44 4.48 1.93 -1.13
N ILE A 45 4.41 2.80 -2.13
CA ILE A 45 3.35 2.82 -3.14
C ILE A 45 3.57 1.66 -4.11
N MET A 46 2.47 1.01 -4.50
CA MET A 46 2.43 0.07 -5.61
C MET A 46 1.90 0.82 -6.83
N LEU A 47 2.64 0.73 -7.93
CA LEU A 47 2.17 1.18 -9.24
C LEU A 47 1.45 0.03 -9.93
N MET A 48 0.61 0.35 -10.91
CA MET A 48 -0.14 -0.62 -11.72
C MET A 48 -1.24 -1.35 -10.91
N GLY A 49 -1.74 -0.73 -9.84
CA GLY A 49 -2.88 -1.24 -9.06
C GLY A 49 -2.54 -2.25 -7.96
N ASP A 50 -3.59 -2.89 -7.43
CA ASP A 50 -3.55 -3.85 -6.31
C ASP A 50 -3.30 -5.32 -6.72
N THR A 51 -3.28 -5.61 -8.03
CA THR A 51 -3.41 -6.97 -8.55
C THR A 51 -2.18 -7.39 -9.32
N CYS A 52 -1.55 -8.49 -8.90
CA CYS A 52 -0.42 -9.09 -9.59
C CYS A 52 -0.88 -10.22 -10.53
N THR A 53 -0.24 -10.37 -11.69
CA THR A 53 -0.49 -11.49 -12.61
C THR A 53 0.26 -12.76 -12.20
N ARG A 54 1.23 -12.65 -11.28
CA ARG A 54 2.00 -13.77 -10.73
C ARG A 54 1.41 -14.23 -9.40
N GLY A 55 1.20 -15.53 -9.25
CA GLY A 55 0.74 -16.16 -8.01
C GLY A 55 1.89 -16.65 -7.13
N CYS A 56 2.71 -15.75 -6.61
CA CYS A 56 3.80 -16.11 -5.70
C CYS A 56 3.23 -16.69 -4.39
N ARG A 57 3.60 -17.91 -3.99
CA ARG A 57 3.03 -18.62 -2.83
C ARG A 57 3.19 -17.91 -1.48
N PHE A 58 4.16 -17.00 -1.38
CA PHE A 58 4.44 -16.23 -0.16
C PHE A 58 3.80 -14.85 -0.16
N CYS A 59 3.25 -14.40 -1.28
CA CYS A 59 2.75 -13.03 -1.44
C CYS A 59 1.25 -12.99 -1.22
N SER A 60 0.79 -12.07 -0.36
CA SER A 60 -0.62 -11.89 -0.03
C SER A 60 -1.38 -10.98 -1.01
N VAL A 61 -0.68 -10.34 -1.95
CA VAL A 61 -1.26 -9.43 -2.94
C VAL A 61 -2.28 -10.19 -3.81
N LYS A 62 -3.37 -9.52 -4.14
CA LYS A 62 -4.44 -10.09 -4.98
C LYS A 62 -3.85 -10.58 -6.30
N THR A 63 -4.28 -11.77 -6.73
CA THR A 63 -3.79 -12.38 -7.97
C THR A 63 -4.92 -12.50 -8.97
N ALA A 64 -4.71 -12.00 -10.18
CA ALA A 64 -5.60 -12.25 -11.32
C ALA A 64 -4.79 -12.34 -12.61
N ARG A 65 -5.18 -13.26 -13.50
CA ARG A 65 -4.52 -13.40 -14.81
C ARG A 65 -4.74 -12.18 -15.71
N ILE A 66 -5.88 -11.52 -15.56
CA ILE A 66 -6.29 -10.35 -16.34
C ILE A 66 -6.74 -9.27 -15.34
N PRO A 67 -5.83 -8.40 -14.89
CA PRO A 67 -6.18 -7.26 -14.03
C PRO A 67 -6.91 -6.17 -14.84
N PRO A 68 -7.46 -5.14 -14.16
CA PRO A 68 -7.95 -3.94 -14.82
C PRO A 68 -6.89 -3.27 -15.71
N PRO A 69 -7.31 -2.45 -16.70
CA PRO A 69 -6.37 -1.65 -17.48
C PRO A 69 -5.59 -0.68 -16.58
N LEU A 70 -4.38 -0.30 -17.04
CA LEU A 70 -3.55 0.65 -16.31
C LEU A 70 -4.19 2.05 -16.29
N ASP A 71 -4.08 2.71 -15.15
CA ASP A 71 -4.41 4.12 -15.01
C ASP A 71 -3.20 4.96 -15.46
N ALA A 72 -3.41 5.84 -16.45
CA ALA A 72 -2.37 6.74 -16.94
C ALA A 72 -2.16 7.98 -16.06
N SER A 73 -3.08 8.21 -15.12
CA SER A 73 -3.11 9.34 -14.20
C SER A 73 -2.80 8.97 -12.75
N GLU A 74 -2.31 7.76 -12.53
CA GLU A 74 -1.78 7.31 -11.23
C GLU A 74 -0.63 8.19 -10.73
#